data_AF-A0A1B6Q0Y5-F1
#
_entry.id   AF-A0A1B6Q0Y5-F1
#
_cell.length_a   1.000
_cell.length_b   1.000
_cell.length_c   1.000
_cell.angle_alpha   90.00
_cell.angle_beta   90.00
_cell.angle_gamma   90.00
#
_symmetry.space_group_name_H-M   'P 1'
#
loop_
_entity.id
_entity.type
_entity.pdbx_description
1 polymer ?
#
loop_
_entity_poly.entity_id
_entity_poly.type
_entity_poly.pdbx_seq_one_letter_code
_entity_poly.pdbx_strand_id
1 'polypeptide(L)'
;MGAPPEPHGLAASSGRKEATQGRKLADEEGGQQRRRGGEGGERRHGSTSGAAGLAASPDLGWEETLEGGREGREGRREEAVQGRALTGKGADDDDNNGGETEFTRKLGSLLEKHGFSHSECVGVLLFDFADKYRGRYDSSITVARKYYASSSGYGAELLWAAAWLHEATGESRYLDYLATNADALGGTGWSINQFGWDVKYPGVQVLAAMFLLRRGGNAGAHANVLRRYKQKADLFACSCLGRGGANSVRRTPGGMVYHQSWNNVQFVTSAAFLLAAYADHLAAAGQAAQCPSGGSSAQPSELLAFARSQVDYILGSNPRATSYMAHHRGASIVSVKANPSFVSCQAGYSSWYHRRSANPNLLDGATVGGPDEYDNFADERDNYEQTEATTYNNAPLMGVLARLAAGHGGGRFGHHSVAADLPAEASSSTAINRTSLPSPTPAAPEHASPIEIEQNATASWTERGKTYHRYAVTVTNRSLIKTVHELHIGISKLYGQVWGVNKARYGYVLPSGLPSLPAGKSASFVYVQAAPPADVWVTGYKLL
;
A
#
# COMPACT_ATOMS: atom_id res chain seq x y z
N MET A 1 50.04 35.09 -17.24
CA MET A 1 51.22 34.96 -18.12
C MET A 1 51.05 33.61 -18.82
N GLY A 2 50.84 33.47 -20.13
CA GLY A 2 51.11 34.37 -21.27
C GLY A 2 52.58 34.29 -21.68
N ALA A 3 52.99 33.89 -22.89
CA ALA A 3 52.24 33.50 -24.10
C ALA A 3 53.10 32.61 -25.08
N PRO A 4 52.55 32.11 -26.23
CA PRO A 4 53.20 31.13 -27.13
C PRO A 4 53.46 31.59 -28.62
N PRO A 5 54.38 30.91 -29.32
CA PRO A 5 54.34 30.56 -30.77
C PRO A 5 54.41 29.02 -30.99
N GLU A 6 53.74 28.31 -31.92
CA GLU A 6 53.51 28.40 -33.40
C GLU A 6 54.48 27.50 -34.25
N PRO A 7 54.16 27.09 -35.51
CA PRO A 7 52.86 26.68 -36.10
C PRO A 7 52.95 25.50 -37.16
N HIS A 8 51.87 25.33 -37.95
CA HIS A 8 51.68 24.62 -39.26
C HIS A 8 50.68 23.43 -39.23
N GLY A 9 49.62 23.35 -40.06
CA GLY A 9 49.03 24.36 -40.96
C GLY A 9 47.84 23.86 -41.82
N LEU A 10 47.00 24.82 -42.25
CA LEU A 10 46.06 24.83 -43.40
C LEU A 10 44.76 23.99 -43.42
N ALA A 11 43.73 24.62 -44.01
CA ALA A 11 42.36 24.14 -44.23
C ALA A 11 41.81 24.69 -45.56
N ALA A 12 40.77 24.07 -46.16
CA ALA A 12 39.89 24.68 -47.17
C ALA A 12 38.58 23.89 -47.40
N SER A 13 37.54 24.56 -47.89
CA SER A 13 36.14 24.09 -47.97
C SER A 13 35.46 24.36 -49.31
N SER A 14 34.52 23.51 -49.76
CA SER A 14 33.48 23.77 -50.79
C SER A 14 32.59 22.49 -50.96
N GLY A 15 31.31 22.47 -51.37
CA GLY A 15 30.35 23.53 -51.70
C GLY A 15 29.39 23.14 -52.85
N ARG A 16 28.08 22.94 -52.54
CA ARG A 16 26.85 22.91 -53.41
C ARG A 16 26.82 22.20 -54.79
N LYS A 17 25.68 21.51 -55.03
CA LYS A 17 24.86 21.66 -56.27
C LYS A 17 23.35 21.56 -55.96
N GLU A 18 22.54 22.25 -56.77
CA GLU A 18 21.07 22.36 -56.69
C GLU A 18 20.37 21.68 -57.90
N ALA A 19 19.08 21.32 -57.75
CA ALA A 19 17.97 21.31 -58.75
C ALA A 19 16.84 20.34 -58.28
N THR A 20 15.59 20.71 -57.91
CA THR A 20 14.39 21.14 -58.72
C THR A 20 14.10 20.23 -59.94
N GLN A 21 12.90 19.81 -60.38
CA GLN A 21 11.44 20.02 -60.11
C GLN A 21 10.66 18.80 -60.73
N GLY A 22 9.40 18.40 -60.44
CA GLY A 22 8.37 18.79 -59.44
C GLY A 22 6.91 18.84 -60.00
N ARG A 23 5.90 18.50 -59.16
CA ARG A 23 4.40 18.62 -59.32
C ARG A 23 3.58 17.63 -60.19
N LYS A 24 2.35 17.35 -59.68
CA LYS A 24 1.07 16.93 -60.36
C LYS A 24 1.01 15.51 -60.97
N LEU A 25 -0.17 14.86 -61.15
CA LEU A 25 -1.51 14.90 -60.50
C LEU A 25 -2.21 13.53 -60.81
N ALA A 26 -3.42 13.31 -60.31
CA ALA A 26 -4.22 12.09 -60.52
C ALA A 26 -4.77 11.92 -61.96
N ASP A 27 -5.25 10.71 -62.27
CA ASP A 27 -6.45 10.50 -63.11
C ASP A 27 -7.14 9.16 -62.74
N GLU A 28 -8.43 9.07 -63.03
CA GLU A 28 -9.40 8.03 -62.59
C GLU A 28 -9.79 7.03 -63.71
N GLU A 29 -10.71 6.11 -63.39
CA GLU A 29 -11.46 5.19 -64.29
C GLU A 29 -10.65 4.07 -65.00
N GLY A 30 -11.17 2.88 -65.29
CA GLY A 30 -12.47 2.25 -65.02
C GLY A 30 -12.65 1.03 -65.97
N GLY A 31 -13.02 -0.18 -65.49
CA GLY A 31 -12.86 -1.38 -66.35
C GLY A 31 -13.42 -2.75 -65.91
N GLN A 32 -14.71 -2.83 -65.57
CA GLN A 32 -15.65 -3.98 -65.74
C GLN A 32 -15.24 -5.48 -65.62
N GLN A 33 -15.97 -6.14 -64.70
CA GLN A 33 -16.75 -7.40 -64.85
C GLN A 33 -16.10 -8.81 -64.94
N ARG A 34 -16.40 -9.66 -63.93
CA ARG A 34 -17.42 -10.75 -63.93
C ARG A 34 -17.54 -11.35 -62.51
N ARG A 35 -18.73 -11.40 -61.86
CA ARG A 35 -19.74 -12.50 -61.84
C ARG A 35 -19.13 -13.86 -61.39
N ARG A 36 -19.63 -14.62 -60.41
CA ARG A 36 -20.89 -14.71 -59.61
C ARG A 36 -20.53 -15.12 -58.15
N GLY A 37 -21.38 -15.09 -57.13
CA GLY A 37 -22.80 -14.75 -57.00
C GLY A 37 -23.18 -14.77 -55.50
N GLY A 38 -24.43 -14.47 -55.15
CA GLY A 38 -24.85 -14.46 -53.74
C GLY A 38 -26.29 -14.87 -53.53
N GLU A 39 -26.58 -15.26 -52.30
CA GLU A 39 -27.89 -15.41 -51.63
C GLU A 39 -27.62 -15.11 -50.14
N GLY A 40 -28.52 -14.53 -49.35
CA GLY A 40 -29.86 -14.05 -49.69
C GLY A 40 -30.82 -14.25 -48.52
N GLY A 41 -30.99 -13.22 -47.69
CA GLY A 41 -32.05 -13.13 -46.67
C GLY A 41 -31.60 -13.41 -45.23
N GLU A 42 -32.25 -12.89 -44.20
CA GLU A 42 -33.20 -11.77 -44.05
C GLU A 42 -33.35 -11.55 -42.53
N ARG A 43 -33.77 -10.36 -42.10
CA ARG A 43 -33.77 -9.99 -40.67
C ARG A 43 -34.93 -10.65 -39.92
N ARG A 44 -34.70 -11.05 -38.67
CA ARG A 44 -35.76 -11.17 -37.66
C ARG A 44 -35.37 -10.43 -36.39
N HIS A 45 -36.17 -9.42 -36.01
CA HIS A 45 -36.18 -8.93 -34.64
C HIS A 45 -36.81 -10.00 -33.74
N GLY A 46 -36.10 -10.38 -32.68
CA GLY A 46 -36.58 -11.29 -31.64
C GLY A 46 -36.20 -10.74 -30.27
N SER A 47 -37.16 -10.16 -29.57
CA SER A 47 -36.99 -9.77 -28.16
C SER A 47 -36.97 -11.03 -27.29
N THR A 48 -35.83 -11.35 -26.69
CA THR A 48 -35.75 -12.29 -25.57
C THR A 48 -34.89 -11.72 -24.45
N SER A 49 -35.55 -11.36 -23.35
CA SER A 49 -34.92 -11.11 -22.06
C SER A 49 -34.28 -12.40 -21.54
N GLY A 50 -32.95 -12.44 -21.46
CA GLY A 50 -32.20 -13.56 -20.89
C GLY A 50 -31.22 -13.08 -19.83
N ALA A 51 -31.56 -13.27 -18.55
CA ALA A 51 -30.64 -13.03 -17.46
C ALA A 51 -29.61 -14.17 -17.39
N ALA A 52 -28.35 -13.87 -17.63
CA ALA A 52 -27.22 -14.76 -17.37
C ALA A 52 -26.13 -13.97 -16.64
N GLY A 53 -25.99 -14.20 -15.34
CA GLY A 53 -24.92 -13.61 -14.56
C GLY A 53 -23.60 -14.31 -14.87
N LEU A 54 -22.67 -13.61 -15.52
CA LEU A 54 -21.30 -14.07 -15.68
C LEU A 54 -20.54 -13.87 -14.36
N ALA A 55 -20.09 -14.97 -13.77
CA ALA A 55 -19.12 -14.92 -12.68
C ALA A 55 -17.73 -14.60 -13.26
N ALA A 56 -16.98 -13.70 -12.62
CA ALA A 56 -15.65 -13.33 -13.06
C ALA A 56 -14.64 -14.49 -12.88
N SER A 57 -13.81 -14.72 -13.89
CA SER A 57 -12.76 -15.75 -13.92
C SER A 57 -11.54 -15.37 -13.05
N PRO A 58 -10.78 -16.36 -12.54
CA PRO A 58 -9.59 -16.12 -11.70
C PRO A 58 -8.35 -15.60 -12.44
N ASP A 59 -8.41 -15.38 -13.76
CA ASP A 59 -7.27 -15.00 -14.62
C ASP A 59 -7.12 -13.47 -14.82
N LEU A 60 -7.73 -12.63 -13.97
CA LEU A 60 -7.71 -11.16 -14.08
C LEU A 60 -7.24 -10.51 -12.77
N GLY A 61 -6.22 -9.65 -12.87
CA GLY A 61 -5.76 -8.76 -11.80
C GLY A 61 -5.77 -7.30 -12.28
N TRP A 62 -5.92 -6.36 -11.34
CA TRP A 62 -5.89 -4.92 -11.60
C TRP A 62 -4.75 -4.28 -10.81
N GLU A 63 -3.99 -3.37 -11.43
CA GLU A 63 -2.77 -2.79 -10.82
C GLU A 63 -2.80 -1.25 -10.74
N GLU A 64 -3.44 -0.55 -11.69
CA GLU A 64 -3.58 0.91 -11.68
C GLU A 64 -5.06 1.33 -11.74
N THR A 65 -5.48 2.19 -10.81
CA THR A 65 -6.86 2.69 -10.67
C THR A 65 -7.04 4.15 -11.13
N LEU A 66 -5.98 4.74 -11.71
CA LEU A 66 -5.85 6.14 -12.09
C LEU A 66 -4.97 6.30 -13.34
N GLU A 67 -4.80 7.53 -13.82
CA GLU A 67 -3.96 7.88 -14.97
C GLU A 67 -2.92 8.92 -14.53
N GLY A 68 -1.71 8.50 -14.15
CA GLY A 68 -0.72 9.38 -13.50
C GLY A 68 -0.36 10.67 -14.27
N GLY A 69 -0.51 10.66 -15.60
CA GLY A 69 -0.33 11.84 -16.47
C GLY A 69 -1.34 12.95 -16.29
N ARG A 70 -2.53 12.63 -15.78
CA ARG A 70 -3.57 13.57 -15.38
C ARG A 70 -3.26 14.12 -14.00
N GLU A 71 -3.05 13.22 -13.03
CA GLU A 71 -2.90 13.54 -11.60
C GLU A 71 -1.62 14.34 -11.29
N GLY A 72 -0.52 14.08 -12.01
CA GLY A 72 0.71 14.88 -11.88
C GLY A 72 0.58 16.37 -12.25
N ARG A 73 -0.55 16.77 -12.85
CA ARG A 73 -0.91 18.19 -13.09
C ARG A 73 -2.13 18.64 -12.27
N GLU A 74 -2.57 17.83 -11.30
CA GLU A 74 -3.90 17.92 -10.72
C GLU A 74 -3.87 18.22 -9.22
N GLY A 75 -4.04 19.51 -8.87
CA GLY A 75 -4.25 19.91 -7.49
C GLY A 75 -5.68 19.61 -7.02
N ARG A 76 -6.04 18.35 -6.79
CA ARG A 76 -7.34 17.97 -6.22
C ARG A 76 -7.24 17.65 -4.72
N ARG A 77 -8.34 17.88 -4.00
CA ARG A 77 -8.60 17.23 -2.71
C ARG A 77 -9.02 15.78 -2.96
N GLU A 78 -8.46 14.81 -2.26
CA GLU A 78 -8.85 13.40 -2.37
C GLU A 78 -10.36 13.19 -2.12
N GLU A 79 -10.91 13.93 -1.14
CA GLU A 79 -12.34 13.93 -0.79
C GLU A 79 -13.27 14.43 -1.91
N ALA A 80 -12.73 15.06 -2.96
CA ALA A 80 -13.48 15.65 -4.09
C ALA A 80 -13.25 14.93 -5.43
N VAL A 81 -12.62 13.75 -5.44
CA VAL A 81 -12.39 12.96 -6.66
C VAL A 81 -13.67 12.22 -7.07
N GLN A 82 -14.34 12.70 -8.12
CA GLN A 82 -15.39 11.97 -8.84
C GLN A 82 -14.87 11.50 -10.20
N GLY A 83 -15.21 10.26 -10.55
CA GLY A 83 -14.74 9.56 -11.75
C GLY A 83 -13.32 8.99 -11.58
N ARG A 84 -13.20 7.66 -11.54
CA ARG A 84 -11.92 6.92 -11.60
C ARG A 84 -12.00 5.93 -12.75
N ALA A 85 -10.93 5.84 -13.54
CA ALA A 85 -10.80 4.85 -14.60
C ALA A 85 -9.99 3.66 -14.07
N LEU A 86 -10.61 2.48 -13.99
CA LEU A 86 -9.91 1.24 -13.67
C LEU A 86 -9.25 0.72 -14.95
N THR A 87 -7.98 0.32 -14.89
CA THR A 87 -7.26 -0.23 -16.05
C THR A 87 -6.84 -1.67 -15.81
N GLY A 88 -7.16 -2.53 -16.78
CA GLY A 88 -6.84 -3.96 -16.77
C GLY A 88 -7.50 -4.67 -17.93
N LYS A 89 -6.81 -5.66 -18.52
CA LYS A 89 -7.39 -6.65 -19.44
C LYS A 89 -6.47 -7.86 -19.59
N GLY A 90 -7.07 -9.04 -19.74
CA GLY A 90 -6.44 -10.17 -20.44
C GLY A 90 -6.48 -9.97 -21.96
N ALA A 91 -5.95 -10.93 -22.73
CA ALA A 91 -5.83 -10.85 -24.18
C ALA A 91 -7.17 -10.56 -24.92
N ASP A 92 -7.04 -10.01 -26.12
CA ASP A 92 -8.05 -9.75 -27.17
C ASP A 92 -9.21 -10.79 -27.18
N ASP A 93 -10.50 -10.45 -27.29
CA ASP A 93 -11.20 -9.22 -27.74
C ASP A 93 -12.40 -8.88 -26.81
N ASP A 94 -13.18 -7.84 -27.16
CA ASP A 94 -14.54 -7.46 -26.72
C ASP A 94 -15.04 -7.52 -25.25
N ASP A 95 -15.56 -6.35 -24.85
CA ASP A 95 -16.66 -6.03 -23.91
C ASP A 95 -16.62 -6.35 -22.38
N ASN A 96 -17.11 -5.35 -21.64
CA ASN A 96 -17.75 -5.38 -20.31
C ASN A 96 -16.97 -5.78 -19.01
N ASN A 97 -16.19 -4.83 -18.50
CA ASN A 97 -16.39 -4.13 -17.21
C ASN A 97 -16.80 -4.92 -15.93
N GLY A 98 -15.95 -4.82 -14.87
CA GLY A 98 -16.40 -4.75 -13.47
C GLY A 98 -16.16 -5.98 -12.58
N GLY A 99 -15.08 -5.98 -11.79
CA GLY A 99 -14.88 -7.03 -10.78
C GLY A 99 -13.61 -6.91 -9.92
N GLU A 100 -13.65 -6.11 -8.85
CA GLU A 100 -12.62 -6.21 -7.80
C GLU A 100 -13.16 -5.95 -6.38
N THR A 101 -14.15 -5.07 -6.20
CA THR A 101 -14.72 -4.77 -4.87
C THR A 101 -15.71 -5.84 -4.36
N GLU A 102 -16.33 -6.63 -5.26
CA GLU A 102 -17.31 -7.66 -4.87
C GLU A 102 -16.74 -9.09 -4.92
N PHE A 103 -15.78 -9.39 -5.80
CA PHE A 103 -15.14 -10.71 -5.89
C PHE A 103 -14.40 -11.04 -4.59
N THR A 104 -13.52 -10.16 -4.13
CA THR A 104 -12.83 -10.20 -2.83
C THR A 104 -13.80 -10.43 -1.67
N ARG A 105 -14.99 -9.79 -1.72
CA ARG A 105 -16.02 -9.84 -0.67
C ARG A 105 -16.83 -11.15 -0.66
N LYS A 106 -17.15 -11.73 -1.82
CA LYS A 106 -17.86 -13.01 -1.95
C LYS A 106 -16.93 -14.21 -1.76
N LEU A 107 -15.70 -14.13 -2.26
CA LEU A 107 -14.68 -15.16 -2.10
C LEU A 107 -14.25 -15.28 -0.62
N GLY A 108 -14.08 -14.15 0.09
CA GLY A 108 -13.86 -14.15 1.53
C GLY A 108 -14.93 -14.93 2.31
N SER A 109 -16.21 -14.73 2.00
CA SER A 109 -17.33 -15.43 2.63
C SER A 109 -17.40 -16.93 2.31
N LEU A 110 -16.77 -17.40 1.23
CA LEU A 110 -16.73 -18.83 0.87
C LEU A 110 -15.51 -19.54 1.48
N LEU A 111 -14.38 -18.83 1.59
CA LEU A 111 -13.13 -19.35 2.14
C LEU A 111 -13.11 -19.42 3.67
N GLU A 112 -13.88 -18.55 4.35
CA GLU A 112 -14.06 -18.57 5.81
C GLU A 112 -14.63 -19.92 6.32
N LYS A 113 -15.29 -20.70 5.46
CA LYS A 113 -15.74 -22.08 5.75
C LYS A 113 -14.63 -23.14 5.82
N HIS A 114 -13.41 -22.83 5.37
CA HIS A 114 -12.32 -23.81 5.24
C HIS A 114 -11.03 -23.47 6.00
N GLY A 115 -11.01 -22.38 6.79
CA GLY A 115 -9.99 -22.17 7.84
C GLY A 115 -8.65 -21.58 7.42
N PHE A 116 -8.50 -21.11 6.18
CA PHE A 116 -7.36 -20.28 5.74
C PHE A 116 -7.60 -18.80 6.00
N SER A 117 -6.55 -17.99 6.20
CA SER A 117 -6.74 -16.53 6.22
C SER A 117 -6.95 -16.00 4.80
N HIS A 118 -7.82 -14.98 4.68
CA HIS A 118 -8.21 -14.42 3.38
C HIS A 118 -7.00 -13.93 2.55
N SER A 119 -5.96 -13.41 3.22
CA SER A 119 -4.71 -12.94 2.61
C SER A 119 -3.86 -14.05 1.99
N GLU A 120 -3.81 -15.24 2.60
CA GLU A 120 -3.00 -16.35 2.10
C GLU A 120 -3.55 -16.86 0.76
N CYS A 121 -4.86 -17.10 0.67
CA CYS A 121 -5.48 -17.58 -0.56
C CYS A 121 -5.32 -16.60 -1.74
N VAL A 122 -5.42 -15.28 -1.49
CA VAL A 122 -5.19 -14.25 -2.52
C VAL A 122 -3.72 -14.25 -2.96
N GLY A 123 -2.77 -14.36 -2.02
CA GLY A 123 -1.35 -14.43 -2.32
C GLY A 123 -0.97 -15.62 -3.19
N VAL A 124 -1.54 -16.80 -2.92
CA VAL A 124 -1.34 -18.03 -3.72
C VAL A 124 -1.79 -17.81 -5.17
N LEU A 125 -3.01 -17.30 -5.38
CA LEU A 125 -3.58 -17.08 -6.72
C LEU A 125 -2.77 -16.06 -7.53
N LEU A 126 -2.37 -14.94 -6.92
CA LEU A 126 -1.57 -13.91 -7.57
C LEU A 126 -0.16 -14.41 -7.94
N PHE A 127 0.45 -15.24 -7.09
CA PHE A 127 1.74 -15.87 -7.39
C PHE A 127 1.63 -16.85 -8.56
N ASP A 128 0.65 -17.75 -8.54
CA ASP A 128 0.45 -18.75 -9.61
C ASP A 128 0.15 -18.05 -10.96
N PHE A 129 -0.59 -16.93 -10.94
CA PHE A 129 -0.79 -16.08 -12.12
C PHE A 129 0.51 -15.44 -12.63
N ALA A 130 1.27 -14.76 -11.75
CA ALA A 130 2.50 -14.05 -12.11
C ALA A 130 3.61 -15.00 -12.59
N ASP A 131 3.71 -16.21 -12.01
CA ASP A 131 4.70 -17.21 -12.42
C ASP A 131 4.37 -17.85 -13.77
N LYS A 132 3.07 -18.02 -14.07
CA LYS A 132 2.56 -18.57 -15.33
C LYS A 132 2.64 -17.56 -16.48
N TYR A 133 2.34 -16.29 -16.22
CA TYR A 133 2.26 -15.21 -17.22
C TYR A 133 3.36 -14.17 -17.02
N ARG A 134 4.63 -14.63 -17.07
CA ARG A 134 5.81 -13.80 -16.77
C ARG A 134 5.97 -12.64 -17.76
N GLY A 135 5.93 -11.42 -17.24
CA GLY A 135 6.13 -10.18 -18.00
C GLY A 135 6.36 -9.00 -17.07
N ARG A 136 6.78 -7.86 -17.63
CA ARG A 136 6.81 -6.60 -16.87
C ARG A 136 5.48 -5.91 -17.00
N TYR A 137 4.87 -5.60 -15.87
CA TYR A 137 3.56 -4.95 -15.79
C TYR A 137 3.52 -3.63 -16.59
N ASP A 138 4.60 -2.84 -16.53
CA ASP A 138 4.80 -1.56 -17.22
C ASP A 138 4.82 -1.64 -18.76
N SER A 139 4.86 -2.86 -19.31
CA SER A 139 4.78 -3.14 -20.74
C SER A 139 3.34 -3.27 -21.21
N SER A 140 2.44 -3.66 -20.30
CA SER A 140 0.98 -3.62 -20.51
C SER A 140 0.43 -2.25 -20.09
N ILE A 141 0.83 -1.74 -18.92
CA ILE A 141 0.40 -0.45 -18.37
C ILE A 141 1.45 0.62 -18.67
N THR A 142 1.50 1.05 -19.94
CA THR A 142 2.54 1.98 -20.44
C THR A 142 2.48 3.39 -19.85
N VAL A 143 1.37 3.77 -19.21
CA VAL A 143 1.24 5.05 -18.47
C VAL A 143 2.05 4.97 -17.17
N ALA A 144 1.88 3.89 -16.39
CA ALA A 144 2.60 3.65 -15.14
C ALA A 144 4.12 3.70 -15.33
N ARG A 145 4.66 3.27 -16.47
CA ARG A 145 6.10 3.35 -16.80
C ARG A 145 6.71 4.76 -16.61
N LYS A 146 5.93 5.84 -16.73
CA LYS A 146 6.44 7.21 -16.53
C LYS A 146 6.64 7.59 -15.06
N TYR A 147 6.15 6.77 -14.13
CA TYR A 147 6.13 7.02 -12.69
C TYR A 147 6.79 5.89 -11.90
N TYR A 148 6.46 4.65 -12.25
CA TYR A 148 6.82 3.42 -11.55
C TYR A 148 7.33 2.33 -12.52
N ALA A 149 8.24 2.67 -13.44
CA ALA A 149 8.83 1.70 -14.37
C ALA A 149 9.43 0.47 -13.67
N SER A 150 9.01 -0.73 -14.09
CA SER A 150 9.59 -2.01 -13.64
C SER A 150 11.00 -2.15 -14.22
N SER A 151 11.97 -1.62 -13.49
CA SER A 151 13.34 -1.43 -13.95
C SER A 151 14.22 -2.63 -13.55
N SER A 152 13.98 -3.23 -12.38
CA SER A 152 14.55 -4.53 -12.00
C SER A 152 13.86 -5.74 -12.64
N GLY A 153 12.74 -5.53 -13.34
CA GLY A 153 11.93 -6.61 -13.91
C GLY A 153 10.94 -7.22 -12.90
N TYR A 154 10.66 -8.52 -13.05
CA TYR A 154 9.76 -9.30 -12.20
C TYR A 154 10.45 -10.46 -11.44
N GLY A 155 11.76 -10.66 -11.67
CA GLY A 155 12.48 -11.83 -11.15
C GLY A 155 12.67 -11.77 -9.64
N ALA A 156 12.91 -10.58 -9.09
CA ALA A 156 13.04 -10.39 -7.65
C ALA A 156 11.68 -10.53 -6.95
N GLU A 157 10.61 -10.16 -7.64
CA GLU A 157 9.22 -10.13 -7.19
C GLU A 157 8.68 -11.56 -7.03
N LEU A 158 8.91 -12.44 -8.01
CA LEU A 158 8.56 -13.86 -7.91
C LEU A 158 9.32 -14.55 -6.77
N LEU A 159 10.62 -14.30 -6.61
CA LEU A 159 11.39 -14.85 -5.49
C LEU A 159 10.93 -14.29 -4.13
N TRP A 160 10.54 -13.00 -4.07
CA TRP A 160 10.02 -12.34 -2.88
C TRP A 160 8.66 -12.91 -2.47
N ALA A 161 7.74 -13.07 -3.42
CA ALA A 161 6.44 -13.68 -3.20
C ALA A 161 6.57 -15.14 -2.75
N ALA A 162 7.42 -15.95 -3.41
CA ALA A 162 7.70 -17.31 -2.97
C ALA A 162 8.27 -17.37 -1.54
N ALA A 163 9.20 -16.47 -1.18
CA ALA A 163 9.75 -16.43 0.16
C ALA A 163 8.67 -16.09 1.22
N TRP A 164 7.80 -15.10 0.97
CA TRP A 164 6.70 -14.78 1.88
C TRP A 164 5.61 -15.86 1.95
N LEU A 165 5.27 -16.50 0.83
CA LEU A 165 4.32 -17.61 0.82
C LEU A 165 4.87 -18.82 1.60
N HIS A 166 6.18 -19.08 1.54
CA HIS A 166 6.80 -20.10 2.41
C HIS A 166 6.71 -19.73 3.91
N GLU A 167 7.03 -18.49 4.28
CA GLU A 167 6.96 -18.02 5.67
C GLU A 167 5.52 -18.04 6.23
N ALA A 168 4.52 -17.70 5.41
CA ALA A 168 3.12 -17.68 5.82
C ALA A 168 2.50 -19.07 5.88
N THR A 169 2.59 -19.86 4.79
CA THR A 169 1.88 -21.14 4.66
C THR A 169 2.64 -22.34 5.22
N GLY A 170 3.97 -22.24 5.35
CA GLY A 170 4.85 -23.37 5.66
C GLY A 170 5.02 -24.39 4.53
N GLU A 171 4.34 -24.24 3.39
CA GLU A 171 4.39 -25.21 2.29
C GLU A 171 5.80 -25.27 1.66
N SER A 172 6.29 -26.49 1.40
CA SER A 172 7.65 -26.68 0.87
C SER A 172 7.80 -26.15 -0.55
N ARG A 173 6.75 -26.27 -1.40
CA ARG A 173 6.80 -25.90 -2.83
C ARG A 173 7.31 -24.49 -3.09
N TYR A 174 7.06 -23.56 -2.15
CA TYR A 174 7.53 -22.18 -2.26
C TYR A 174 9.02 -22.03 -1.91
N LEU A 175 9.54 -22.82 -0.96
CA LEU A 175 10.97 -22.94 -0.69
C LEU A 175 11.68 -23.69 -1.84
N ASP A 176 11.06 -24.73 -2.38
CA ASP A 176 11.52 -25.47 -3.56
C ASP A 176 11.63 -24.54 -4.77
N TYR A 177 10.63 -23.68 -5.00
CA TYR A 177 10.63 -22.65 -6.03
C TYR A 177 11.75 -21.63 -5.83
N LEU A 178 11.87 -21.06 -4.62
CA LEU A 178 12.89 -20.08 -4.23
C LEU A 178 14.31 -20.63 -4.40
N ALA A 179 14.50 -21.92 -4.13
CA ALA A 179 15.74 -22.66 -4.30
C ALA A 179 16.06 -22.94 -5.77
N THR A 180 15.09 -23.44 -6.53
CA THR A 180 15.26 -23.88 -7.93
C THR A 180 15.47 -22.71 -8.88
N ASN A 181 14.73 -21.61 -8.69
CA ASN A 181 14.79 -20.42 -9.53
C ASN A 181 15.88 -19.42 -9.11
N ALA A 182 16.65 -19.69 -8.06
CA ALA A 182 17.55 -18.73 -7.43
C ALA A 182 18.58 -18.08 -8.37
N ASP A 183 19.20 -18.87 -9.26
CA ASP A 183 20.17 -18.34 -10.22
C ASP A 183 19.48 -17.78 -11.46
N ALA A 184 18.44 -18.46 -11.97
CA ALA A 184 17.72 -18.07 -13.19
C ALA A 184 16.96 -16.75 -13.04
N LEU A 185 16.42 -16.47 -11.85
CA LEU A 185 15.79 -15.20 -11.48
C LEU A 185 16.77 -14.28 -10.72
N GLY A 186 18.07 -14.59 -10.69
CA GLY A 186 19.12 -13.68 -10.22
C GLY A 186 19.29 -13.53 -8.70
N GLY A 187 18.41 -14.11 -7.88
CA GLY A 187 18.44 -14.06 -6.42
C GLY A 187 19.79 -14.38 -5.77
N THR A 188 20.53 -15.36 -6.30
CA THR A 188 21.89 -15.71 -5.86
C THR A 188 23.01 -15.15 -6.74
N GLY A 189 22.69 -14.57 -7.90
CA GLY A 189 23.65 -13.96 -8.81
C GLY A 189 24.00 -12.52 -8.43
N TRP A 190 22.99 -11.67 -8.29
CA TRP A 190 23.17 -10.22 -8.13
C TRP A 190 23.62 -9.82 -6.72
N SER A 191 24.52 -8.84 -6.66
CA SER A 191 25.07 -8.25 -5.43
C SER A 191 24.53 -6.84 -5.20
N ILE A 192 23.21 -6.68 -5.16
CA ILE A 192 22.59 -5.35 -5.11
C ILE A 192 22.74 -4.74 -3.71
N ASN A 193 23.07 -3.44 -3.65
CA ASN A 193 23.26 -2.71 -2.40
C ASN A 193 22.09 -1.77 -2.03
N GLN A 194 20.96 -1.85 -2.77
CA GLN A 194 19.77 -1.03 -2.58
C GLN A 194 18.49 -1.90 -2.53
N PHE A 195 17.55 -1.54 -1.66
CA PHE A 195 16.23 -2.18 -1.53
C PHE A 195 15.14 -1.10 -1.58
N GLY A 196 14.05 -1.35 -2.31
CA GLY A 196 12.99 -0.36 -2.50
C GLY A 196 11.76 -0.90 -3.25
N TRP A 197 10.88 0.01 -3.69
CA TRP A 197 9.59 -0.36 -4.30
C TRP A 197 9.73 -1.07 -5.66
N ASP A 198 10.84 -0.89 -6.38
CA ASP A 198 11.21 -1.67 -7.58
C ASP A 198 12.13 -2.84 -7.17
N VAL A 199 13.36 -2.57 -6.74
CA VAL A 199 14.35 -3.62 -6.41
C VAL A 199 14.03 -4.42 -5.13
N LYS A 200 13.73 -5.73 -5.24
CA LYS A 200 13.53 -6.63 -4.07
C LYS A 200 14.72 -7.49 -3.63
N TYR A 201 15.79 -7.61 -4.43
CA TYR A 201 16.83 -8.63 -4.22
C TYR A 201 17.41 -8.71 -2.79
N PRO A 202 17.79 -7.60 -2.11
CA PRO A 202 18.31 -7.70 -0.75
C PRO A 202 17.28 -8.21 0.27
N GLY A 203 15.99 -7.88 0.08
CA GLY A 203 14.91 -8.42 0.90
C GLY A 203 14.79 -9.93 0.76
N VAL A 204 14.76 -10.43 -0.48
CA VAL A 204 14.77 -11.88 -0.78
C VAL A 204 15.97 -12.57 -0.13
N GLN A 205 17.15 -11.97 -0.26
CA GLN A 205 18.41 -12.52 0.25
C GLN A 205 18.42 -12.58 1.78
N VAL A 206 17.95 -11.53 2.46
CA VAL A 206 17.79 -11.50 3.93
C VAL A 206 16.76 -12.54 4.39
N LEU A 207 15.58 -12.61 3.77
CA LEU A 207 14.52 -13.55 4.16
C LEU A 207 14.94 -15.02 3.93
N ALA A 208 15.57 -15.32 2.80
CA ALA A 208 16.14 -16.65 2.53
C ALA A 208 17.29 -17.00 3.51
N ALA A 209 18.11 -16.02 3.91
CA ALA A 209 19.13 -16.21 4.94
C ALA A 209 18.52 -16.48 6.31
N MET A 210 17.39 -15.84 6.66
CA MET A 210 16.66 -16.11 7.91
C MET A 210 16.18 -17.57 7.97
N PHE A 211 15.69 -18.14 6.87
CA PHE A 211 15.29 -19.56 6.82
C PHE A 211 16.47 -20.51 7.12
N LEU A 212 17.68 -20.18 6.64
CA LEU A 212 18.90 -20.94 6.95
C LEU A 212 19.32 -20.78 8.42
N LEU A 213 19.33 -19.55 8.92
CA LEU A 213 19.76 -19.21 10.29
C LEU A 213 18.87 -19.87 11.34
N ARG A 214 17.54 -19.79 11.18
CA ARG A 214 16.54 -20.41 12.08
C ARG A 214 16.66 -21.94 12.13
N ARG A 215 17.18 -22.58 11.07
CA ARG A 215 17.43 -24.03 10.99
C ARG A 215 18.87 -24.42 11.39
N GLY A 216 19.63 -23.52 12.01
CA GLY A 216 21.02 -23.78 12.44
C GLY A 216 21.97 -24.12 11.29
N GLY A 217 21.70 -23.63 10.08
CA GLY A 217 22.43 -23.99 8.86
C GLY A 217 22.01 -25.31 8.19
N ASN A 218 21.17 -26.13 8.85
CA ASN A 218 20.69 -27.40 8.31
C ASN A 218 19.35 -27.24 7.58
N ALA A 219 19.40 -26.81 6.32
CA ALA A 219 18.23 -26.68 5.45
C ALA A 219 18.09 -27.81 4.42
N GLY A 220 18.61 -29.02 4.72
CA GLY A 220 18.54 -30.19 3.83
C GLY A 220 19.09 -29.89 2.42
N ALA A 221 18.35 -30.30 1.39
CA ALA A 221 18.72 -30.09 -0.01
C ALA A 221 18.96 -28.61 -0.38
N HIS A 222 18.26 -27.66 0.26
CA HIS A 222 18.37 -26.23 -0.05
C HIS A 222 19.54 -25.53 0.66
N ALA A 223 20.28 -26.22 1.55
CA ALA A 223 21.33 -25.60 2.36
C ALA A 223 22.42 -24.91 1.51
N ASN A 224 22.76 -25.46 0.34
CA ASN A 224 23.73 -24.85 -0.59
C ASN A 224 23.22 -23.52 -1.17
N VAL A 225 21.97 -23.46 -1.64
CA VAL A 225 21.42 -22.25 -2.25
C VAL A 225 21.09 -21.18 -1.23
N LEU A 226 20.55 -21.55 -0.05
CA LEU A 226 20.32 -20.59 1.03
C LEU A 226 21.64 -20.01 1.59
N ARG A 227 22.74 -20.77 1.58
CA ARG A 227 24.08 -20.23 1.90
C ARG A 227 24.52 -19.16 0.89
N ARG A 228 24.22 -19.33 -0.40
CA ARG A 228 24.49 -18.29 -1.42
C ARG A 228 23.61 -17.05 -1.22
N TYR A 229 22.33 -17.22 -0.88
CA TYR A 229 21.49 -16.09 -0.47
C TYR A 229 22.05 -15.35 0.75
N LYS A 230 22.51 -16.08 1.79
CA LYS A 230 23.19 -15.49 2.96
C LYS A 230 24.44 -14.70 2.57
N GLN A 231 25.27 -15.21 1.66
CA GLN A 231 26.45 -14.47 1.18
C GLN A 231 26.09 -13.12 0.55
N LYS A 232 24.94 -13.03 -0.13
CA LYS A 232 24.45 -11.75 -0.66
C LYS A 232 23.84 -10.84 0.41
N ALA A 233 23.09 -11.41 1.37
CA ALA A 233 22.59 -10.66 2.53
C ALA A 233 23.73 -10.08 3.39
N ASP A 234 24.79 -10.85 3.61
CA ASP A 234 26.02 -10.40 4.28
C ASP A 234 26.69 -9.27 3.49
N LEU A 235 26.79 -9.38 2.16
CA LEU A 235 27.37 -8.35 1.32
C LEU A 235 26.53 -7.05 1.28
N PHE A 236 25.20 -7.15 1.31
CA PHE A 236 24.31 -6.00 1.49
C PHE A 236 24.56 -5.33 2.85
N ALA A 237 24.54 -6.12 3.94
CA ALA A 237 24.76 -5.63 5.29
C ALA A 237 26.13 -4.93 5.47
N CYS A 238 27.19 -5.55 4.95
CA CYS A 238 28.53 -4.97 4.94
C CYS A 238 28.63 -3.76 4.02
N SER A 239 27.91 -3.73 2.89
CA SER A 239 27.87 -2.57 1.99
C SER A 239 27.29 -1.32 2.68
N CYS A 240 26.16 -1.46 3.41
CA CYS A 240 25.60 -0.36 4.20
C CYS A 240 26.57 0.16 5.26
N LEU A 241 27.38 -0.73 5.87
CA LEU A 241 28.42 -0.36 6.82
C LEU A 241 29.69 0.26 6.20
N GLY A 242 29.82 0.33 4.87
CA GLY A 242 31.06 0.77 4.21
C GLY A 242 32.15 -0.31 4.14
N ARG A 243 31.80 -1.57 4.42
CA ARG A 243 32.67 -2.76 4.42
C ARG A 243 32.43 -3.67 3.21
N GLY A 244 31.73 -3.18 2.17
CA GLY A 244 31.39 -3.94 0.96
C GLY A 244 32.45 -3.88 -0.14
N GLY A 245 33.63 -3.30 0.12
CA GLY A 245 34.63 -3.00 -0.90
C GLY A 245 34.04 -2.06 -1.96
N ALA A 246 34.23 -2.39 -3.25
CA ALA A 246 33.65 -1.65 -4.37
C ALA A 246 32.10 -1.63 -4.38
N ASN A 247 31.42 -2.51 -3.65
CA ASN A 247 29.96 -2.54 -3.54
C ASN A 247 29.41 -1.62 -2.42
N SER A 248 30.27 -0.96 -1.64
CA SER A 248 29.86 -0.12 -0.50
C SER A 248 28.96 1.03 -0.92
N VAL A 249 27.90 1.31 -0.16
CA VAL A 249 27.02 2.45 -0.47
C VAL A 249 27.74 3.77 -0.12
N ARG A 250 27.51 4.80 -0.95
CA ARG A 250 27.92 6.18 -0.63
C ARG A 250 27.17 6.67 0.62
N ARG A 251 27.74 7.65 1.30
CA ARG A 251 27.07 8.38 2.37
C ARG A 251 27.22 9.88 2.17
N THR A 252 26.26 10.64 2.69
CA THR A 252 26.39 12.08 2.88
C THR A 252 27.45 12.39 3.94
N PRO A 253 28.01 13.61 4.00
CA PRO A 253 28.86 14.06 5.10
C PRO A 253 28.26 13.82 6.51
N GLY A 254 26.94 13.97 6.66
CA GLY A 254 26.18 13.70 7.88
C GLY A 254 25.91 12.21 8.16
N GLY A 255 26.34 11.29 7.28
CA GLY A 255 26.32 9.84 7.51
C GLY A 255 25.06 9.10 7.06
N MET A 256 24.15 9.75 6.32
CA MET A 256 23.00 9.08 5.70
C MET A 256 23.44 8.25 4.50
N VAL A 257 22.90 7.04 4.33
CA VAL A 257 23.07 6.21 3.11
C VAL A 257 22.52 6.96 1.90
N TYR A 258 23.26 7.04 0.80
CA TYR A 258 22.86 7.82 -0.38
C TYR A 258 22.99 7.04 -1.70
N HIS A 259 21.89 6.94 -2.44
CA HIS A 259 21.80 6.28 -3.75
C HIS A 259 21.46 7.25 -4.90
N GLN A 260 20.55 8.21 -4.71
CA GLN A 260 20.05 9.11 -5.77
C GLN A 260 19.48 10.42 -5.19
N SER A 261 19.22 11.43 -6.02
CA SER A 261 18.64 12.72 -5.57
C SER A 261 17.16 12.63 -5.20
N TRP A 262 16.33 12.09 -6.09
CA TRP A 262 14.89 12.00 -5.87
C TRP A 262 14.56 10.91 -4.86
N ASN A 263 14.01 11.32 -3.73
CA ASN A 263 13.48 10.46 -2.68
C ASN A 263 14.46 9.38 -2.24
N ASN A 264 15.64 9.82 -1.81
CA ASN A 264 16.69 8.95 -1.28
C ASN A 264 16.23 8.18 -0.02
N VAL A 265 15.38 8.81 0.80
CA VAL A 265 14.93 8.26 2.09
C VAL A 265 14.24 6.89 1.94
N GLN A 266 13.65 6.57 0.79
CA GLN A 266 13.13 5.21 0.51
C GLN A 266 14.19 4.11 0.75
N PHE A 267 15.45 4.35 0.37
CA PHE A 267 16.54 3.39 0.52
C PHE A 267 17.09 3.39 1.94
N VAL A 268 17.07 4.55 2.59
CA VAL A 268 17.50 4.73 3.99
C VAL A 268 16.60 3.95 4.94
N THR A 269 15.28 4.11 4.83
CA THR A 269 14.31 3.40 5.66
C THR A 269 14.28 1.91 5.34
N SER A 270 14.33 1.55 4.06
CA SER A 270 14.42 0.16 3.57
C SER A 270 15.68 -0.56 4.07
N ALA A 271 16.84 0.08 4.03
CA ALA A 271 18.08 -0.47 4.56
C ALA A 271 18.00 -0.60 6.08
N ALA A 272 17.59 0.44 6.81
CA ALA A 272 17.44 0.39 8.27
C ALA A 272 16.52 -0.76 8.72
N PHE A 273 15.41 -0.98 8.03
CA PHE A 273 14.50 -2.11 8.27
C PHE A 273 15.16 -3.47 8.05
N LEU A 274 15.78 -3.70 6.88
CA LEU A 274 16.42 -4.98 6.58
C LEU A 274 17.60 -5.28 7.51
N LEU A 275 18.41 -4.27 7.86
CA LEU A 275 19.55 -4.42 8.76
C LEU A 275 19.11 -4.75 10.19
N ALA A 276 18.05 -4.11 10.69
CA ALA A 276 17.49 -4.42 12.00
C ALA A 276 16.92 -5.85 12.07
N ALA A 277 16.15 -6.26 11.05
CA ALA A 277 15.62 -7.62 10.98
C ALA A 277 16.72 -8.68 10.83
N TYR A 278 17.75 -8.41 10.02
CA TYR A 278 18.85 -9.33 9.80
C TYR A 278 19.77 -9.44 11.03
N ALA A 279 19.98 -8.32 11.75
CA ALA A 279 20.70 -8.31 13.02
C ALA A 279 20.08 -9.28 14.04
N ASP A 280 18.76 -9.24 14.24
CA ASP A 280 18.07 -10.14 15.17
C ASP A 280 18.29 -11.62 14.83
N HIS A 281 18.17 -11.97 13.55
CA HIS A 281 18.34 -13.35 13.11
C HIS A 281 19.79 -13.84 13.12
N LEU A 282 20.77 -12.95 12.90
CA LEU A 282 22.18 -13.24 13.13
C LEU A 282 22.48 -13.42 14.62
N ALA A 283 21.97 -12.54 15.49
CA ALA A 283 22.15 -12.62 16.94
C ALA A 283 21.54 -13.91 17.52
N ALA A 284 20.31 -14.25 17.14
CA ALA A 284 19.63 -15.48 17.57
C ALA A 284 20.37 -16.76 17.12
N ALA A 285 21.11 -16.70 16.01
CA ALA A 285 21.93 -17.80 15.51
C ALA A 285 23.38 -17.79 16.03
N GLY A 286 23.77 -16.80 16.84
CA GLY A 286 25.16 -16.62 17.32
C GLY A 286 26.15 -16.30 16.19
N GLN A 287 25.70 -15.64 15.12
CA GLN A 287 26.51 -15.34 13.93
C GLN A 287 26.68 -13.83 13.70
N ALA A 288 27.63 -13.49 12.82
CA ALA A 288 27.87 -12.16 12.28
C ALA A 288 27.74 -12.20 10.75
N ALA A 289 27.56 -11.04 10.11
CA ALA A 289 27.60 -10.93 8.66
C ALA A 289 29.06 -10.96 8.16
N GLN A 290 29.34 -11.83 7.19
CA GLN A 290 30.70 -12.02 6.66
C GLN A 290 31.01 -11.00 5.57
N CYS A 291 31.82 -10.00 5.91
CA CYS A 291 32.25 -9.00 4.94
C CYS A 291 33.34 -9.53 3.99
N PRO A 292 33.41 -9.05 2.73
CA PRO A 292 34.43 -9.46 1.78
C PRO A 292 35.86 -9.10 2.25
N SER A 293 36.85 -9.81 1.70
CA SER A 293 38.25 -9.83 2.13
C SER A 293 38.82 -8.45 2.47
N GLY A 294 39.20 -8.27 3.75
CA GLY A 294 39.72 -7.02 4.31
C GLY A 294 38.76 -6.32 5.27
N GLY A 295 37.45 -6.59 5.17
CA GLY A 295 36.46 -6.12 6.14
C GLY A 295 36.37 -7.03 7.37
N SER A 296 36.36 -6.46 8.57
CA SER A 296 35.93 -7.20 9.78
C SER A 296 34.45 -7.60 9.65
N SER A 297 34.10 -8.80 10.12
CA SER A 297 32.71 -9.26 10.17
C SER A 297 31.81 -8.26 10.90
N ALA A 298 30.65 -7.97 10.35
CA ALA A 298 29.71 -7.02 10.94
C ALA A 298 28.86 -7.72 12.00
N GLN A 299 29.03 -7.30 13.26
CA GLN A 299 28.31 -7.85 14.39
C GLN A 299 26.83 -7.41 14.37
N PRO A 300 25.90 -8.22 14.90
CA PRO A 300 24.49 -7.84 15.01
C PRO A 300 24.26 -6.47 15.68
N SER A 301 25.05 -6.16 16.72
CA SER A 301 25.02 -4.86 17.41
C SER A 301 25.46 -3.69 16.52
N GLU A 302 26.44 -3.87 15.63
CA GLU A 302 26.87 -2.85 14.66
C GLU A 302 25.77 -2.60 13.61
N LEU A 303 25.12 -3.67 13.13
CA LEU A 303 24.03 -3.59 12.16
C LEU A 303 22.81 -2.87 12.75
N LEU A 304 22.42 -3.20 13.99
CA LEU A 304 21.31 -2.54 14.68
C LEU A 304 21.64 -1.09 15.08
N ALA A 305 22.88 -0.80 15.49
CA ALA A 305 23.33 0.56 15.77
C ALA A 305 23.34 1.43 14.50
N PHE A 306 23.72 0.87 13.35
CA PHE A 306 23.64 1.58 12.07
C PHE A 306 22.19 1.79 11.61
N ALA A 307 21.33 0.77 11.72
CA ALA A 307 19.90 0.93 11.45
C ALA A 307 19.28 2.04 12.32
N ARG A 308 19.65 2.11 13.60
CA ARG A 308 19.27 3.21 14.49
C ARG A 308 19.79 4.56 14.00
N SER A 309 21.07 4.68 13.63
CA SER A 309 21.62 5.98 13.20
C SER A 309 20.92 6.55 11.97
N GLN A 310 20.44 5.70 11.06
CA GLN A 310 19.65 6.13 9.91
C GLN A 310 18.25 6.63 10.31
N VAL A 311 17.61 6.01 11.30
CA VAL A 311 16.33 6.49 11.87
C VAL A 311 16.54 7.79 12.65
N ASP A 312 17.57 7.86 13.50
CA ASP A 312 17.92 9.04 14.27
C ASP A 312 18.21 10.22 13.33
N TYR A 313 18.90 9.99 12.20
CA TYR A 313 19.13 11.00 11.15
C TYR A 313 17.81 11.51 10.56
N ILE A 314 16.85 10.62 10.23
CA ILE A 314 15.51 11.01 9.74
C ILE A 314 14.75 11.83 10.79
N LEU A 315 14.91 11.52 12.07
CA LEU A 315 14.23 12.20 13.18
C LEU A 315 14.88 13.51 13.63
N GLY A 316 16.05 13.87 13.09
CA GLY A 316 16.70 15.17 13.34
C GLY A 316 18.18 15.11 13.73
N SER A 317 18.78 13.92 13.89
CA SER A 317 20.21 13.75 14.21
C SER A 317 21.07 13.86 12.94
N ASN A 318 20.95 15.01 12.28
CA ASN A 318 21.60 15.35 11.01
C ASN A 318 22.21 16.76 11.09
N PRO A 319 23.07 17.17 10.13
CA PRO A 319 23.73 18.48 10.16
C PRO A 319 22.79 19.70 10.20
N ARG A 320 21.50 19.53 9.88
CA ARG A 320 20.47 20.58 9.91
C ARG A 320 19.61 20.58 11.17
N ALA A 321 19.82 19.64 12.10
CA ALA A 321 18.98 19.44 13.29
C ALA A 321 17.47 19.39 13.00
N THR A 322 17.08 18.87 11.82
CA THR A 322 15.72 18.99 11.26
C THR A 322 15.12 17.61 10.99
N SER A 323 13.89 17.36 11.45
CA SER A 323 13.17 16.11 11.13
C SER A 323 12.70 16.08 9.67
N TYR A 324 12.90 14.95 9.00
CA TYR A 324 12.35 14.65 7.66
C TYR A 324 11.02 13.88 7.72
N MET A 325 10.41 13.76 8.91
CA MET A 325 8.99 13.43 9.04
C MET A 325 8.17 14.72 8.97
N ALA A 326 7.70 15.06 7.76
CA ALA A 326 7.17 16.38 7.39
C ALA A 326 6.04 16.32 6.33
N HIS A 327 5.53 17.48 5.95
CA HIS A 327 4.29 17.64 5.18
C HIS A 327 4.35 17.12 3.73
N HIS A 328 3.18 16.75 3.19
CA HIS A 328 2.97 16.29 1.81
C HIS A 328 2.18 17.32 0.97
N ARG A 329 2.25 17.25 -0.36
CA ARG A 329 1.49 18.11 -1.30
C ARG A 329 -0.02 18.13 -1.04
N GLY A 330 -0.62 17.00 -0.62
CA GLY A 330 -2.04 16.92 -0.27
C GLY A 330 -2.43 17.80 0.93
N ALA A 331 -1.47 18.15 1.79
CA ALA A 331 -1.66 19.05 2.92
C ALA A 331 -1.75 20.53 2.50
N SER A 332 -1.42 20.87 1.24
CA SER A 332 -1.36 22.25 0.73
C SER A 332 -2.72 22.89 0.42
N ILE A 333 -3.75 22.09 0.14
CA ILE A 333 -5.10 22.58 -0.17
C ILE A 333 -5.94 22.52 1.11
N VAL A 334 -6.57 23.62 1.52
CA VAL A 334 -7.38 23.66 2.75
C VAL A 334 -8.44 22.56 2.78
N SER A 335 -8.61 21.88 3.92
CA SER A 335 -9.64 20.84 4.12
C SER A 335 -11.05 21.33 3.77
N VAL A 336 -11.90 20.43 3.27
CA VAL A 336 -13.34 20.71 3.05
C VAL A 336 -14.07 21.11 4.34
N LYS A 337 -13.58 20.66 5.51
CA LYS A 337 -14.13 21.00 6.83
C LYS A 337 -13.89 22.45 7.21
N ALA A 338 -12.75 23.02 6.79
CA ALA A 338 -12.38 24.41 7.05
C ALA A 338 -12.86 25.36 5.95
N ASN A 339 -12.97 24.89 4.70
CA ASN A 339 -13.62 25.62 3.62
C ASN A 339 -14.34 24.65 2.66
N PRO A 340 -15.68 24.59 2.68
CA PRO A 340 -16.46 23.65 1.87
C PRO A 340 -16.55 24.03 0.39
N SER A 341 -16.07 25.22 -0.02
CA SER A 341 -16.03 25.60 -1.44
C SER A 341 -15.22 24.60 -2.26
N PHE A 342 -15.72 24.30 -3.46
CA PHE A 342 -15.05 23.41 -4.40
C PHE A 342 -13.72 24.01 -4.86
N VAL A 343 -12.64 23.22 -4.76
CA VAL A 343 -11.33 23.54 -5.34
C VAL A 343 -11.14 22.61 -6.53
N SER A 344 -11.14 23.18 -7.73
CA SER A 344 -10.86 22.43 -8.96
C SER A 344 -9.38 22.07 -9.06
N CYS A 345 -9.07 21.07 -9.90
CA CYS A 345 -7.72 20.66 -10.29
C CYS A 345 -6.78 21.84 -10.56
N GLN A 346 -7.25 22.74 -11.43
CA GLN A 346 -6.52 23.91 -11.89
C GLN A 346 -6.36 24.93 -10.76
N ALA A 347 -7.36 25.09 -9.90
CA ALA A 347 -7.30 26.00 -8.76
C ALA A 347 -6.36 25.49 -7.66
N GLY A 348 -6.32 24.18 -7.40
CA GLY A 348 -5.32 23.59 -6.51
C GLY A 348 -3.90 23.85 -7.00
N TYR A 349 -3.64 23.62 -8.29
CA TYR A 349 -2.32 23.89 -8.86
C TYR A 349 -1.98 25.39 -8.89
N SER A 350 -2.86 26.24 -9.44
CA SER A 350 -2.57 27.66 -9.62
C SER A 350 -2.61 28.50 -8.33
N SER A 351 -3.45 28.11 -7.36
CA SER A 351 -3.80 28.96 -6.21
C SER A 351 -3.36 28.38 -4.85
N TRP A 352 -3.08 27.07 -4.78
CA TRP A 352 -2.65 26.40 -3.54
C TRP A 352 -1.21 25.88 -3.62
N TYR A 353 -0.83 25.20 -4.70
CA TYR A 353 0.50 24.58 -4.81
C TYR A 353 1.64 25.61 -4.70
N HIS A 354 1.66 26.66 -5.54
CA HIS A 354 2.68 27.72 -5.45
C HIS A 354 2.45 28.76 -4.34
N ARG A 355 1.54 28.50 -3.37
CA ARG A 355 1.21 29.46 -2.31
C ARG A 355 2.32 29.46 -1.24
N ARG A 356 3.00 30.61 -1.07
CA ARG A 356 4.10 30.83 -0.10
C ARG A 356 3.75 30.70 1.39
N SER A 357 2.48 30.55 1.75
CA SER A 357 2.10 30.28 3.14
C SER A 357 2.31 28.80 3.50
N ALA A 358 2.47 28.52 4.79
CA ALA A 358 2.46 27.17 5.33
C ALA A 358 1.25 26.35 4.85
N ASN A 359 1.41 25.02 4.85
CA ASN A 359 0.34 24.09 4.49
C ASN A 359 -0.84 24.24 5.47
N PRO A 360 -2.09 24.41 4.98
CA PRO A 360 -3.27 24.54 5.84
C PRO A 360 -3.68 23.24 6.56
N ASN A 361 -3.03 22.11 6.26
CA ASN A 361 -3.20 20.86 7.00
C ASN A 361 -1.83 20.34 7.47
N LEU A 362 -1.85 19.53 8.52
CA LEU A 362 -0.73 18.74 8.99
C LEU A 362 -0.92 17.30 8.50
N LEU A 363 0.14 16.68 7.96
CA LEU A 363 0.13 15.25 7.63
C LEU A 363 1.10 14.53 8.57
N ASP A 364 0.63 14.26 9.77
CA ASP A 364 1.43 13.63 10.82
C ASP A 364 1.99 12.27 10.39
N GLY A 365 3.29 12.09 10.65
CA GLY A 365 4.00 10.84 10.39
C GLY A 365 4.48 10.62 8.96
N ALA A 366 4.08 11.45 7.99
CA ALA A 366 4.58 11.34 6.61
C ALA A 366 6.10 11.60 6.54
N THR A 367 6.84 10.80 5.77
CA THR A 367 8.30 10.91 5.64
C THR A 367 8.66 11.34 4.23
N VAL A 368 9.29 12.52 4.10
CA VAL A 368 9.65 13.12 2.82
C VAL A 368 10.92 12.49 2.21
N GLY A 369 11.22 12.86 0.96
CA GLY A 369 12.35 12.32 0.19
C GLY A 369 13.75 12.56 0.76
N GLY A 370 13.91 13.60 1.59
CA GLY A 370 15.13 13.90 2.34
C GLY A 370 16.14 14.79 1.61
N PRO A 371 17.36 14.96 2.16
CA PRO A 371 18.36 15.89 1.63
C PRO A 371 19.14 15.35 0.43
N ASP A 372 19.91 16.23 -0.21
CA ASP A 372 20.87 15.91 -1.25
C ASP A 372 22.13 15.18 -0.72
N GLU A 373 23.09 14.89 -1.61
CA GLU A 373 24.33 14.16 -1.27
C GLU A 373 25.26 14.92 -0.30
N TYR A 374 24.97 16.19 -0.01
CA TYR A 374 25.73 17.08 0.88
C TYR A 374 24.94 17.51 2.13
N ASP A 375 23.87 16.78 2.47
CA ASP A 375 22.95 17.06 3.58
C ASP A 375 22.13 18.37 3.44
N ASN A 376 22.04 18.98 2.25
CA ASN A 376 21.19 20.15 2.02
C ASN A 376 19.74 19.74 1.80
N PHE A 377 18.82 20.47 2.42
CA PHE A 377 17.38 20.28 2.27
C PHE A 377 16.68 21.64 2.14
N ALA A 378 15.84 21.78 1.12
CA ALA A 378 14.96 22.93 0.93
C ALA A 378 13.50 22.49 1.09
N ASP A 379 12.84 22.98 2.16
CA ASP A 379 11.42 22.75 2.45
C ASP A 379 10.53 23.58 1.51
N GLU A 380 10.57 23.22 0.23
CA GLU A 380 9.85 23.87 -0.85
C GLU A 380 8.85 22.89 -1.46
N ARG A 381 7.59 23.32 -1.61
CA ARG A 381 6.48 22.42 -1.98
C ARG A 381 6.61 21.87 -3.41
N ASP A 382 7.33 22.59 -4.27
CA ASP A 382 7.67 22.22 -5.65
C ASP A 382 9.03 21.52 -5.80
N ASN A 383 9.83 21.44 -4.73
CA ASN A 383 11.02 20.60 -4.65
C ASN A 383 10.67 19.14 -4.36
N TYR A 384 9.85 18.53 -5.24
CA TYR A 384 9.30 17.18 -5.04
C TYR A 384 10.37 16.10 -4.88
N GLU A 385 11.57 16.28 -5.44
CA GLU A 385 12.69 15.34 -5.24
C GLU A 385 13.03 15.14 -3.76
N GLN A 386 12.94 16.22 -2.96
CA GLN A 386 13.24 16.20 -1.52
C GLN A 386 11.98 16.19 -0.64
N THR A 387 10.89 16.85 -1.05
CA THR A 387 9.68 17.07 -0.22
C THR A 387 8.51 16.12 -0.51
N GLU A 388 8.62 15.24 -1.51
CA GLU A 388 7.59 14.21 -1.75
C GLU A 388 7.62 13.14 -0.64
N ALA A 389 6.50 13.01 0.09
CA ALA A 389 6.28 11.91 1.02
C ALA A 389 5.53 10.77 0.34
N THR A 390 5.98 9.53 0.56
CA THR A 390 5.42 8.35 -0.12
C THR A 390 5.14 7.20 0.83
N THR A 391 4.22 6.31 0.44
CA THR A 391 3.89 5.10 1.20
C THR A 391 5.09 4.18 1.36
N TYR A 392 5.98 4.11 0.36
CA TYR A 392 7.16 3.25 0.36
C TYR A 392 8.33 3.82 1.19
N ASN A 393 8.35 5.12 1.52
CA ASN A 393 9.24 5.66 2.57
C ASN A 393 8.79 5.17 3.95
N ASN A 394 7.49 5.32 4.21
CA ASN A 394 6.86 5.06 5.50
C ASN A 394 6.75 3.58 5.86
N ALA A 395 6.44 2.69 4.91
CA ALA A 395 6.22 1.27 5.17
C ALA A 395 7.39 0.57 5.90
N PRO A 396 8.65 0.62 5.43
CA PRO A 396 9.78 0.05 6.17
C PRO A 396 10.13 0.86 7.42
N LEU A 397 9.92 2.19 7.44
CA LEU A 397 10.16 3.03 8.61
C LEU A 397 9.33 2.57 9.81
N MET A 398 8.05 2.26 9.62
CA MET A 398 7.18 1.74 10.68
C MET A 398 7.71 0.43 11.28
N GLY A 399 8.28 -0.46 10.45
CA GLY A 399 8.89 -1.71 10.89
C GLY A 399 10.13 -1.49 11.78
N VAL A 400 11.05 -0.61 11.36
CA VAL A 400 12.26 -0.32 12.16
C VAL A 400 11.93 0.49 13.42
N LEU A 401 10.97 1.43 13.37
CA LEU A 401 10.49 2.14 14.57
C LEU A 401 9.89 1.18 15.60
N ALA A 402 9.03 0.25 15.17
CA ALA A 402 8.48 -0.78 16.05
C ALA A 402 9.58 -1.66 16.68
N ARG A 403 10.59 -2.04 15.87
CA ARG A 403 11.74 -2.83 16.35
C ARG A 403 12.60 -2.04 17.35
N LEU A 404 12.87 -0.76 17.11
CA LEU A 404 13.67 0.08 18.01
C LEU A 404 12.93 0.36 19.33
N ALA A 405 11.62 0.58 19.28
CA ALA A 405 10.77 0.75 20.46
C ALA A 405 10.69 -0.51 21.34
N ALA A 406 10.85 -1.71 20.77
CA ALA A 406 10.88 -2.97 21.52
C ALA A 406 12.15 -3.20 22.36
N GLY A 407 13.22 -2.41 22.16
CA GLY A 407 14.46 -2.50 22.93
C GLY A 407 15.35 -3.70 22.60
N HIS A 408 16.36 -3.99 23.43
CA HIS A 408 17.33 -5.08 23.18
C HIS A 408 16.79 -6.49 23.48
N GLY A 409 15.62 -6.60 24.11
CA GLY A 409 14.97 -7.87 24.42
C GLY A 409 13.88 -8.19 23.41
N GLY A 410 14.20 -8.97 22.37
CA GLY A 410 13.21 -9.61 21.50
C GLY A 410 12.40 -10.67 22.25
N GLY A 411 11.52 -10.24 23.15
CA GLY A 411 10.77 -11.13 24.04
C GLY A 411 9.98 -10.39 25.11
N ARG A 412 8.66 -10.30 24.89
CA ARG A 412 7.62 -9.71 25.77
C ARG A 412 7.68 -8.17 25.88
N PHE A 413 6.56 -7.53 25.55
CA PHE A 413 6.28 -6.14 25.90
C PHE A 413 6.20 -5.98 27.42
N GLY A 414 7.33 -5.70 28.07
CA GLY A 414 7.36 -5.14 29.41
C GLY A 414 6.80 -3.73 29.40
N HIS A 415 5.78 -3.47 30.22
CA HIS A 415 5.11 -2.18 30.29
C HIS A 415 6.06 -1.14 30.94
N HIS A 416 6.78 -0.37 30.13
CA HIS A 416 7.54 0.80 30.58
C HIS A 416 6.96 2.06 29.95
N SER A 417 6.24 2.81 30.77
CA SER A 417 5.53 4.02 30.37
C SER A 417 6.48 5.19 30.28
N VAL A 418 6.69 5.71 29.07
CA VAL A 418 7.16 7.09 28.85
C VAL A 418 5.97 8.02 29.13
N ALA A 419 5.67 8.19 30.42
CA ALA A 419 4.58 9.00 30.94
C ALA A 419 4.94 9.55 32.34
N ALA A 420 6.17 10.05 32.46
CA ALA A 420 6.55 11.03 33.47
C ALA A 420 6.82 12.36 32.74
N ASP A 421 6.65 13.48 33.46
CA ASP A 421 6.94 14.85 33.00
C ASP A 421 5.95 15.47 31.99
N LEU A 422 4.68 15.54 32.36
CA LEU A 422 3.85 16.74 32.11
C LEU A 422 3.12 17.17 33.40
N PRO A 423 2.98 18.48 33.70
CA PRO A 423 2.43 18.94 34.98
C PRO A 423 0.90 18.76 35.07
N ALA A 424 0.40 18.53 36.29
CA ALA A 424 -1.02 18.41 36.55
C ALA A 424 -1.71 19.79 36.66
N GLU A 425 -2.82 19.98 35.93
CA GLU A 425 -3.81 21.03 36.24
C GLU A 425 -4.96 20.51 37.10
N ALA A 426 -5.58 21.45 37.83
CA ALA A 426 -6.34 21.18 39.04
C ALA A 426 -7.65 20.40 38.84
N SER A 427 -7.94 19.51 39.78
CA SER A 427 -9.25 18.86 39.92
C SER A 427 -10.29 19.81 40.49
N SER A 428 -11.50 19.82 39.93
CA SER A 428 -12.69 20.36 40.58
C SER A 428 -13.72 19.23 40.76
N SER A 429 -13.98 18.89 42.03
CA SER A 429 -14.91 17.84 42.43
C SER A 429 -16.35 18.35 42.49
N THR A 430 -17.32 17.53 42.09
CA THR A 430 -18.66 17.58 42.72
C THR A 430 -19.35 16.22 42.74
N ALA A 431 -20.05 15.98 43.84
CA ALA A 431 -20.52 14.71 44.35
C ALA A 431 -21.51 13.92 43.46
N ILE A 432 -21.50 12.60 43.66
CA ILE A 432 -22.59 11.68 43.34
C ILE A 432 -23.83 12.06 44.16
N ASN A 433 -25.01 12.09 43.54
CA ASN A 433 -26.26 11.92 44.27
C ASN A 433 -27.26 11.06 43.48
N ARG A 434 -27.81 10.04 44.13
CA ARG A 434 -28.87 9.18 43.57
C ARG A 434 -30.23 9.69 44.04
N THR A 435 -31.15 9.93 43.12
CA THR A 435 -32.60 9.83 43.43
C THR A 435 -33.42 9.47 42.20
N SER A 436 -34.38 8.58 42.41
CA SER A 436 -35.29 7.98 41.42
C SER A 436 -36.57 8.80 41.23
N LEU A 437 -37.13 8.82 40.01
CA LEU A 437 -38.53 9.17 39.71
C LEU A 437 -39.02 8.32 38.50
N PRO A 438 -40.33 8.23 38.19
CA PRO A 438 -41.03 6.94 38.33
C PRO A 438 -41.56 6.35 37.01
N SER A 439 -42.06 5.11 37.08
CA SER A 439 -42.80 4.46 36.00
C SER A 439 -44.16 5.12 35.72
N PRO A 440 -44.55 5.23 34.43
CA PRO A 440 -45.95 5.26 34.01
C PRO A 440 -46.36 3.97 33.29
N THR A 441 -47.59 3.54 33.53
CA THR A 441 -48.28 2.42 32.85
C THR A 441 -49.65 2.94 32.38
N PRO A 442 -50.31 2.32 31.40
CA PRO A 442 -49.92 2.20 29.99
C PRO A 442 -50.85 3.05 29.08
N ALA A 443 -50.30 3.65 28.02
CA ALA A 443 -51.10 4.22 26.93
C ALA A 443 -51.19 3.23 25.75
N ALA A 444 -52.29 3.31 24.98
CA ALA A 444 -52.58 2.39 23.86
C ALA A 444 -51.59 2.54 22.69
N PRO A 445 -51.41 1.51 21.84
CA PRO A 445 -50.25 1.40 20.97
C PRO A 445 -50.45 2.10 19.61
N GLU A 446 -49.98 3.34 19.48
CA GLU A 446 -49.78 3.96 18.17
C GLU A 446 -48.36 3.71 17.64
N HIS A 447 -48.28 2.96 16.53
CA HIS A 447 -47.11 2.83 15.65
C HIS A 447 -45.76 2.48 16.30
N ALA A 448 -45.74 1.44 17.16
CA ALA A 448 -44.50 0.71 17.41
C ALA A 448 -43.91 0.22 16.07
N SER A 449 -42.64 0.54 15.79
CA SER A 449 -41.98 0.04 14.58
C SER A 449 -41.96 -1.50 14.64
N PRO A 450 -42.27 -2.21 13.54
CA PRO A 450 -42.08 -3.65 13.45
C PRO A 450 -40.61 -4.07 13.49
N ILE A 451 -39.66 -3.12 13.54
CA ILE A 451 -38.25 -3.39 13.73
C ILE A 451 -37.87 -3.18 15.18
N GLU A 452 -37.43 -4.26 15.84
CA GLU A 452 -36.78 -4.17 17.14
C GLU A 452 -35.26 -4.14 16.97
N ILE A 453 -34.57 -3.39 17.83
CA ILE A 453 -33.12 -3.37 17.95
C ILE A 453 -32.77 -3.79 19.38
N GLU A 454 -32.01 -4.88 19.51
CA GLU A 454 -31.41 -5.33 20.75
C GLU A 454 -29.89 -5.12 20.68
N GLN A 455 -29.25 -4.72 21.78
CA GLN A 455 -27.81 -4.50 21.82
C GLN A 455 -27.21 -5.04 23.12
N ASN A 456 -26.33 -6.03 23.00
CA ASN A 456 -25.73 -6.75 24.12
C ASN A 456 -24.20 -6.72 24.07
N ALA A 457 -23.55 -6.53 25.22
CA ALA A 457 -22.11 -6.72 25.34
C ALA A 457 -21.77 -8.21 25.32
N THR A 458 -20.93 -8.64 24.37
CA THR A 458 -20.60 -10.06 24.12
C THR A 458 -19.19 -10.46 24.53
N ALA A 459 -18.29 -9.49 24.65
CA ALA A 459 -16.95 -9.66 25.20
C ALA A 459 -16.45 -8.33 25.76
N SER A 460 -15.46 -8.37 26.65
CA SER A 460 -14.79 -7.18 27.19
C SER A 460 -13.33 -7.46 27.50
N TRP A 461 -12.46 -6.47 27.28
CA TRP A 461 -11.05 -6.53 27.63
C TRP A 461 -10.56 -5.15 28.08
N THR A 462 -9.44 -5.11 28.80
CA THR A 462 -8.81 -3.86 29.24
C THR A 462 -7.52 -3.64 28.47
N GLU A 463 -7.39 -2.49 27.84
CA GLU A 463 -6.20 -2.07 27.11
C GLU A 463 -5.81 -0.65 27.54
N ARG A 464 -4.54 -0.46 27.94
CA ARG A 464 -4.00 0.84 28.42
C ARG A 464 -4.87 1.52 29.50
N GLY A 465 -5.42 0.73 30.42
CA GLY A 465 -6.27 1.20 31.52
C GLY A 465 -7.71 1.58 31.12
N LYS A 466 -8.11 1.36 29.86
CA LYS A 466 -9.50 1.54 29.40
C LYS A 466 -10.16 0.19 29.12
N THR A 467 -11.36 -0.01 29.64
CA THR A 467 -12.16 -1.21 29.36
C THR A 467 -12.95 -1.02 28.06
N TYR A 468 -12.70 -1.88 27.09
CA TYR A 468 -13.41 -1.96 25.82
C TYR A 468 -14.41 -3.10 25.86
N HIS A 469 -15.54 -2.92 25.17
CA HIS A 469 -16.58 -3.93 24.99
C HIS A 469 -16.84 -4.17 23.51
N ARG A 470 -17.06 -5.45 23.15
CA ARG A 470 -17.62 -5.85 21.85
C ARG A 470 -19.14 -5.92 22.00
N TYR A 471 -19.84 -4.93 21.46
CA TYR A 471 -21.29 -4.93 21.41
C TYR A 471 -21.76 -5.67 20.16
N ALA A 472 -22.69 -6.60 20.32
CA ALA A 472 -23.46 -7.16 19.23
C ALA A 472 -24.84 -6.51 19.22
N VAL A 473 -25.23 -6.01 18.06
CA VAL A 473 -26.55 -5.46 17.77
C VAL A 473 -27.31 -6.49 16.94
N THR A 474 -28.53 -6.81 17.33
CA THR A 474 -29.46 -7.64 16.58
C THR A 474 -30.67 -6.81 16.20
N VAL A 475 -31.00 -6.81 14.90
CA VAL A 475 -32.12 -6.07 14.33
C VAL A 475 -33.14 -7.09 13.81
N THR A 476 -34.35 -7.09 14.37
CA THR A 476 -35.36 -8.13 14.16
C THR A 476 -36.61 -7.56 13.52
N ASN A 477 -37.05 -8.13 12.39
CA ASN A 477 -38.36 -7.84 11.81
C ASN A 477 -39.44 -8.65 12.56
N ARG A 478 -40.18 -7.98 13.45
CA ARG A 478 -41.32 -8.52 14.19
C ARG A 478 -42.67 -8.36 13.49
N SER A 479 -42.71 -7.91 12.23
CA SER A 479 -43.96 -7.96 11.45
C SER A 479 -44.38 -9.42 11.21
N LEU A 480 -45.69 -9.67 11.15
CA LEU A 480 -46.25 -11.03 11.10
C LEU A 480 -46.06 -11.70 9.74
N ILE A 481 -46.11 -10.93 8.64
CA ILE A 481 -46.11 -11.45 7.26
C ILE A 481 -45.28 -10.62 6.27
N LYS A 482 -44.81 -9.44 6.66
CA LYS A 482 -44.23 -8.46 5.72
C LYS A 482 -42.70 -8.55 5.69
N THR A 483 -42.13 -8.24 4.53
CA THR A 483 -40.67 -8.23 4.35
C THR A 483 -40.17 -6.80 4.38
N VAL A 484 -39.08 -6.59 5.10
CA VAL A 484 -38.45 -5.28 5.27
C VAL A 484 -37.35 -5.16 4.22
N HIS A 485 -37.48 -4.20 3.31
CA HIS A 485 -36.52 -3.86 2.28
C HIS A 485 -35.88 -2.51 2.58
N GLU A 486 -34.68 -2.27 2.04
CA GLU A 486 -33.97 -0.97 2.17
C GLU A 486 -33.86 -0.50 3.64
N LEU A 487 -33.51 -1.42 4.55
CA LEU A 487 -33.35 -1.11 5.96
C LEU A 487 -32.12 -0.23 6.18
N HIS A 488 -32.37 1.01 6.62
CA HIS A 488 -31.36 1.98 7.01
C HIS A 488 -31.26 2.09 8.53
N ILE A 489 -30.03 2.04 9.04
CA ILE A 489 -29.67 2.04 10.45
C ILE A 489 -28.82 3.29 10.75
N GLY A 490 -29.26 4.09 11.71
CA GLY A 490 -28.50 5.18 12.29
C GLY A 490 -27.63 4.67 13.43
N ILE A 491 -26.38 5.15 13.49
CA ILE A 491 -25.46 4.90 14.61
C ILE A 491 -24.80 6.25 14.97
N SER A 492 -24.78 6.61 16.25
CA SER A 492 -24.02 7.77 16.74
C SER A 492 -23.32 7.48 18.07
N LYS A 493 -22.43 8.39 18.51
CA LYS A 493 -21.47 8.17 19.61
C LYS A 493 -20.62 6.89 19.41
N LEU A 494 -20.35 6.58 18.14
CA LEU A 494 -19.50 5.48 17.70
C LEU A 494 -18.07 5.99 17.52
N TYR A 495 -17.13 5.40 18.25
CA TYR A 495 -15.70 5.76 18.19
C TYR A 495 -14.82 4.70 17.51
N GLY A 496 -15.34 3.48 17.33
CA GLY A 496 -14.64 2.36 16.70
C GLY A 496 -15.19 1.98 15.32
N GLN A 497 -14.66 0.90 14.75
CA GLN A 497 -15.23 0.30 13.54
C GLN A 497 -16.52 -0.49 13.83
N VAL A 498 -17.30 -0.73 12.78
CA VAL A 498 -18.52 -1.53 12.78
C VAL A 498 -18.37 -2.60 11.71
N TRP A 499 -18.74 -3.84 12.02
CA TRP A 499 -18.67 -5.00 11.14
C TRP A 499 -20.06 -5.64 10.98
N GLY A 500 -20.40 -6.12 9.78
CA GLY A 500 -21.69 -6.74 9.49
C GLY A 500 -22.74 -5.82 8.85
N VAL A 501 -22.43 -4.54 8.64
CA VAL A 501 -23.24 -3.58 7.88
C VAL A 501 -22.38 -2.76 6.92
N ASN A 502 -22.95 -2.34 5.80
CA ASN A 502 -22.31 -1.49 4.80
C ASN A 502 -22.62 -0.01 5.09
N LYS A 503 -21.63 0.87 4.90
CA LYS A 503 -21.83 2.33 5.02
C LYS A 503 -22.59 2.88 3.82
N ALA A 504 -23.61 3.70 4.06
CA ALA A 504 -24.47 4.33 3.06
C ALA A 504 -24.53 5.86 3.25
N ARG A 505 -25.20 6.57 2.32
CA ARG A 505 -25.28 8.05 2.33
C ARG A 505 -25.83 8.63 3.64
N TYR A 506 -26.76 7.93 4.30
CA TYR A 506 -27.48 8.39 5.49
C TYR A 506 -27.41 7.38 6.66
N GLY A 507 -26.25 6.74 6.85
CA GLY A 507 -26.02 5.79 7.93
C GLY A 507 -25.47 4.45 7.42
N TYR A 508 -26.08 3.36 7.84
CA TYR A 508 -25.67 1.99 7.54
C TYR A 508 -26.83 1.19 6.93
N VAL A 509 -26.51 0.16 6.14
CA VAL A 509 -27.48 -0.78 5.55
C VAL A 509 -26.99 -2.21 5.70
N LEU A 510 -27.89 -3.19 5.61
CA LEU A 510 -27.50 -4.61 5.58
C LEU A 510 -26.60 -4.92 4.37
N PRO A 511 -25.70 -5.92 4.45
CA PRO A 511 -24.82 -6.29 3.35
C PRO A 511 -25.60 -6.72 2.10
N SER A 512 -25.02 -6.57 0.89
CA SER A 512 -25.73 -6.87 -0.37
C SER A 512 -26.19 -8.33 -0.56
N GLY A 513 -25.73 -9.27 0.29
CA GLY A 513 -26.23 -10.65 0.35
C GLY A 513 -27.48 -10.84 1.23
N LEU A 514 -27.91 -9.79 1.93
CA LEU A 514 -29.10 -9.70 2.78
C LEU A 514 -29.85 -8.40 2.46
N PRO A 515 -30.36 -8.23 1.22
CA PRO A 515 -31.01 -6.99 0.77
C PRO A 515 -32.38 -6.75 1.42
N SER A 516 -32.93 -7.77 2.10
CA SER A 516 -34.19 -7.70 2.82
C SER A 516 -34.19 -8.60 4.05
N LEU A 517 -35.07 -8.29 5.00
CA LEU A 517 -35.25 -8.99 6.26
C LEU A 517 -36.70 -9.51 6.35
N PRO A 518 -36.95 -10.82 6.10
CA PRO A 518 -38.30 -11.41 6.15
C PRO A 518 -38.92 -11.36 7.55
N ALA A 519 -40.25 -11.55 7.60
CA ALA A 519 -41.01 -11.66 8.84
C ALA A 519 -40.39 -12.69 9.82
N GLY A 520 -40.22 -12.32 11.08
CA GLY A 520 -39.62 -13.14 12.13
C GLY A 520 -38.12 -13.41 11.97
N LYS A 521 -37.41 -12.72 11.06
CA LYS A 521 -35.96 -12.87 10.88
C LYS A 521 -35.19 -11.71 11.50
N SER A 522 -33.94 -12.00 11.86
CA SER A 522 -33.00 -11.05 12.44
C SER A 522 -31.72 -10.99 11.63
N ALA A 523 -31.11 -9.81 11.59
CA ALA A 523 -29.75 -9.59 11.12
C ALA A 523 -28.92 -8.99 12.27
N SER A 524 -27.65 -9.35 12.36
CA SER A 524 -26.78 -8.87 13.44
C SER A 524 -25.50 -8.24 12.91
N PHE A 525 -25.04 -7.22 13.61
CA PHE A 525 -23.78 -6.53 13.34
C PHE A 525 -23.08 -6.22 14.67
N VAL A 526 -21.78 -5.93 14.63
CA VAL A 526 -20.96 -5.75 15.84
C VAL A 526 -20.13 -4.48 15.77
N TYR A 527 -19.83 -3.90 16.93
CA TYR A 527 -18.90 -2.78 17.04
C TYR A 527 -18.12 -2.87 18.37
N VAL A 528 -17.01 -2.13 18.45
CA VAL A 528 -16.10 -2.16 19.60
C VAL A 528 -15.83 -0.74 20.07
N GLN A 529 -16.10 -0.47 21.35
CA GLN A 529 -15.67 0.77 22.02
C GLN A 529 -15.66 0.63 23.55
N ALA A 530 -15.06 1.59 24.24
CA ALA A 530 -15.23 1.75 25.68
C ALA A 530 -16.65 2.24 26.00
N ALA A 531 -17.15 1.91 27.19
CA ALA A 531 -18.48 2.35 27.64
C ALA A 531 -18.55 3.91 27.72
N PRO A 532 -19.72 4.53 27.42
CA PRO A 532 -21.01 3.91 27.13
C PRO A 532 -21.11 3.31 25.71
N PRO A 533 -22.10 2.43 25.45
CA PRO A 533 -22.43 1.98 24.10
C PRO A 533 -22.77 3.12 23.12
N ALA A 534 -22.71 2.81 21.84
CA ALA A 534 -23.18 3.68 20.76
C ALA A 534 -24.72 3.66 20.68
N ASP A 535 -25.32 4.81 20.38
CA ASP A 535 -26.75 4.92 20.13
C ASP A 535 -27.06 4.31 18.75
N VAL A 536 -28.02 3.38 18.68
CA VAL A 536 -28.42 2.71 17.43
C VAL A 536 -29.94 2.79 17.26
N TRP A 537 -30.39 3.17 16.07
CA TRP A 537 -31.82 3.26 15.73
C TRP A 537 -32.08 3.00 14.24
N VAL A 538 -33.34 2.80 13.87
CA VAL A 538 -33.76 2.68 12.46
C VAL A 538 -34.00 4.08 11.88
N THR A 539 -33.38 4.41 10.74
CA THR A 539 -33.59 5.69 10.04
C THR A 539 -34.60 5.60 8.90
N GLY A 540 -34.88 4.41 8.38
CA GLY A 540 -35.91 4.18 7.37
C GLY A 540 -35.93 2.74 6.85
N TYR A 541 -37.05 2.33 6.25
CA TYR A 541 -37.23 1.05 5.55
C TYR A 541 -38.49 1.09 4.67
N LYS A 542 -38.58 0.16 3.72
CA LYS A 542 -39.82 -0.18 3.00
C LYS A 542 -40.38 -1.48 3.57
N LEU A 543 -41.67 -1.50 3.89
CA LEU A 543 -42.35 -2.67 4.44
C LEU A 543 -43.38 -3.19 3.43
N LEU A 544 -43.04 -4.29 2.76
CA LEU A 544 -43.84 -4.91 1.70
C LEU A 544 -44.62 -6.10 2.26
#